data_AF-A0A7Y5VAJ3-F1
#
_entry.id   AF-A0A7Y5VAJ3-F1
#
_cell.length_a   1.000
_cell.length_b   1.000
_cell.length_c   1.000
_cell.angle_alpha   90.00
_cell.angle_beta   90.00
_cell.angle_gamma   90.00
#
_symmetry.space_group_name_H-M   'P 1'
#
loop_
_entity.id
_entity.type
_entity.pdbx_description
1 polymer ?
#
loop_
_entity_poly.entity_id
_entity_poly.type
_entity_poly.pdbx_seq_one_letter_code
_entity_poly.pdbx_strand_id
1 'polypeptide(L)'
;LAVTGISADQRALAQVGRGRALLDLGRFADAAASVAAVPTSFAYTTSHSAAAQPNGVYAIIVNSRYITVADREGMNGLDFRSAADPRVPTALVGKGVDGVTDVYTFTRYASLASPIVLASGVEARLIEAEASLRAGDSTAALATLNALRAGTPGLGPLAMQPTADARVGQLFRERAFWLFATGHRQGDLRRLVRQYGRPVDSVFPTGPYKSGQSYGAEVTFAPDVSQLVNPNYHGCASRAP
;
A
#
# COMPACT_ATOMS: atom_id res chain seq x y z
N LEU A 1 -6.75 -22.11 -13.61
CA LEU A 1 -7.11 -22.97 -12.45
C LEU A 1 -8.62 -22.92 -12.26
N ALA A 2 -9.36 -23.89 -12.78
CA ALA A 2 -10.74 -24.15 -12.42
C ALA A 2 -10.73 -25.39 -11.51
N VAL A 3 -10.54 -25.15 -10.21
CA VAL A 3 -10.65 -26.19 -9.17
C VAL A 3 -12.10 -26.24 -8.73
N THR A 4 -12.69 -27.43 -8.75
CA THR A 4 -14.05 -27.72 -8.27
C THR A 4 -14.13 -27.45 -6.76
N GLY A 5 -15.19 -26.76 -6.31
CA GLY A 5 -15.43 -26.43 -4.90
C GLY A 5 -14.89 -25.09 -4.39
N ILE A 6 -14.15 -24.32 -5.22
CA ILE A 6 -13.68 -22.97 -4.86
C ILE A 6 -14.66 -21.91 -5.39
N SER A 7 -15.13 -21.01 -4.51
CA SER A 7 -16.02 -19.91 -4.89
C SER A 7 -15.33 -18.93 -5.84
N ALA A 8 -16.11 -18.14 -6.59
CA ALA A 8 -15.57 -17.09 -7.46
C ALA A 8 -14.67 -16.11 -6.66
N ASP A 9 -15.08 -15.74 -5.45
CA ASP A 9 -14.32 -14.84 -4.59
C ASP A 9 -13.01 -15.43 -4.09
N GLN A 10 -13.01 -16.71 -3.70
CA GLN A 10 -11.78 -17.40 -3.29
C GLN A 10 -10.80 -17.52 -4.46
N ARG A 11 -11.31 -17.75 -5.68
CA ARG A 11 -10.49 -17.79 -6.89
C ARG A 11 -9.87 -16.43 -7.18
N ALA A 12 -10.66 -15.35 -7.12
CA ALA A 12 -10.19 -13.99 -7.32
C ALA A 12 -9.17 -13.57 -6.24
N LEU A 13 -9.40 -13.93 -4.97
CA LEU A 13 -8.44 -13.73 -3.88
C LEU A 13 -7.08 -14.40 -4.18
N ALA A 14 -7.09 -15.67 -4.58
CA ALA A 14 -5.88 -16.39 -4.94
C ALA A 14 -5.18 -15.79 -6.16
N GLN A 15 -5.93 -15.33 -7.16
CA GLN A 15 -5.42 -14.67 -8.35
C GLN A 15 -4.72 -13.35 -8.03
N VAL A 16 -5.31 -12.50 -7.18
CA VAL A 16 -4.69 -11.24 -6.73
C VAL A 16 -3.46 -11.51 -5.88
N GLY A 17 -3.53 -12.45 -4.92
CA GLY A 17 -2.38 -12.82 -4.10
C GLY A 17 -1.20 -13.36 -4.92
N ARG A 18 -1.49 -14.22 -5.91
CA ARG A 18 -0.48 -14.70 -6.87
C ARG A 18 0.06 -13.56 -7.73
N GLY A 19 -0.80 -12.67 -8.22
CA GLY A 19 -0.41 -11.49 -8.99
C GLY A 19 0.57 -10.60 -8.22
N ARG A 20 0.29 -10.34 -6.94
CA ARG A 20 1.17 -9.58 -6.04
C ARG A 20 2.53 -10.25 -5.89
N ALA A 21 2.56 -11.55 -5.61
CA ALA A 21 3.83 -12.28 -5.47
C ALA A 21 4.65 -12.27 -6.77
N LEU A 22 4.01 -12.46 -7.92
CA LEU A 22 4.67 -12.39 -9.23
C LEU A 22 5.19 -10.98 -9.53
N LEU A 23 4.43 -9.95 -9.17
CA LEU A 23 4.82 -8.56 -9.31
C LEU A 23 6.07 -8.26 -8.48
N ASP A 24 6.12 -8.69 -7.22
CA ASP A 24 7.28 -8.49 -6.35
C ASP A 24 8.52 -9.29 -6.82
N LEU A 25 8.34 -10.37 -7.58
CA LEU A 25 9.40 -11.11 -8.27
C LEU A 25 9.84 -10.47 -9.60
N GLY A 26 9.21 -9.38 -10.04
CA GLY A 26 9.50 -8.71 -11.32
C GLY A 26 8.93 -9.44 -12.53
N ARG A 27 8.05 -10.42 -12.33
CA ARG A 27 7.38 -11.19 -13.39
C ARG A 27 6.10 -10.49 -13.84
N PHE A 28 6.26 -9.30 -14.41
CA PHE A 28 5.15 -8.38 -14.71
C PHE A 28 4.07 -8.97 -15.64
N ALA A 29 4.48 -9.61 -16.74
CA ALA A 29 3.53 -10.22 -17.67
C ALA A 29 2.71 -11.35 -17.02
N ASP A 30 3.37 -12.20 -16.21
CA ASP A 30 2.69 -13.27 -15.48
C ASP A 30 1.77 -12.71 -14.39
N ALA A 31 2.16 -11.61 -13.75
CA ALA A 31 1.35 -10.93 -12.74
C ALA A 31 0.05 -10.39 -13.36
N ALA A 32 0.12 -9.72 -14.51
CA ALA A 32 -1.04 -9.25 -15.26
C ALA A 32 -1.94 -10.42 -15.69
N ALA A 33 -1.36 -11.49 -16.25
CA ALA A 33 -2.09 -12.68 -16.64
C ALA A 33 -2.82 -13.35 -15.46
N SER A 34 -2.22 -13.33 -14.25
CA SER A 34 -2.83 -13.89 -13.04
C SER A 34 -4.12 -13.17 -12.66
N VAL A 35 -4.19 -11.85 -12.87
CA VAL A 35 -5.30 -11.00 -12.40
C VAL A 35 -6.29 -10.58 -13.48
N ALA A 36 -6.04 -10.91 -14.75
CA ALA A 36 -6.87 -10.52 -15.89
C ALA A 36 -8.36 -10.84 -15.72
N ALA A 37 -8.68 -12.01 -15.14
CA ALA A 37 -10.05 -12.46 -14.92
C ALA A 37 -10.72 -11.89 -13.66
N VAL A 38 -10.00 -11.11 -12.84
CA VAL A 38 -10.56 -10.51 -11.62
C VAL A 38 -11.42 -9.30 -12.01
N PRO A 39 -12.72 -9.28 -11.64
CA PRO A 39 -13.57 -8.11 -11.90
C PRO A 39 -13.08 -6.88 -11.15
N THR A 40 -13.19 -5.69 -11.74
CA THR A 40 -12.81 -4.43 -11.07
C THR A 40 -13.59 -4.19 -9.78
N SER A 41 -14.85 -4.66 -9.71
CA SER A 41 -15.72 -4.55 -8.53
C SER A 41 -15.41 -5.56 -7.40
N PHE A 42 -14.50 -6.51 -7.63
CA PHE A 42 -14.15 -7.51 -6.63
C PHE A 42 -13.57 -6.87 -5.35
N ALA A 43 -14.01 -7.34 -4.19
CA ALA A 43 -13.43 -6.99 -2.90
C ALA A 43 -13.53 -8.17 -1.94
N TYR A 44 -12.40 -8.62 -1.41
CA TYR A 44 -12.34 -9.60 -0.34
C TYR A 44 -11.92 -8.90 0.95
N THR A 45 -12.76 -8.99 1.98
CA THR A 45 -12.59 -8.26 3.24
C THR A 45 -12.43 -9.20 4.42
N THR A 46 -11.66 -8.76 5.41
CA THR A 46 -11.63 -9.37 6.73
C THR A 46 -12.71 -8.75 7.62
N SER A 47 -13.45 -9.60 8.31
CA SER A 47 -14.50 -9.18 9.25
C SER A 47 -13.91 -8.83 10.61
N HIS A 48 -14.43 -7.77 11.23
CA HIS A 48 -13.99 -7.29 12.53
C HIS A 48 -15.19 -7.08 13.46
N SER A 49 -14.95 -7.14 14.77
CA SER A 49 -15.94 -6.85 15.80
C SER A 49 -15.28 -6.26 17.04
N ALA A 50 -16.01 -5.43 17.79
CA ALA A 50 -15.47 -4.85 19.02
C ALA A 50 -15.14 -5.91 20.10
N ALA A 51 -15.84 -7.05 20.11
CA ALA A 51 -15.77 -8.03 21.18
C ALA A 51 -14.75 -9.15 20.97
N ALA A 52 -14.39 -9.49 19.73
CA ALA A 52 -13.54 -10.64 19.44
C ALA A 52 -12.27 -10.25 18.65
N GLN A 53 -12.44 -9.58 17.52
CA GLN A 53 -11.34 -9.19 16.64
C GLN A 53 -11.52 -7.74 16.19
N PRO A 54 -11.15 -6.76 17.03
CA PRO A 54 -11.33 -5.36 16.68
C PRO A 54 -10.49 -4.98 15.46
N ASN A 55 -10.98 -4.00 14.70
CA ASN A 55 -10.19 -3.33 13.67
C ASN A 55 -9.01 -2.63 14.38
N GLY A 56 -7.81 -3.18 14.19
CA GLY A 56 -6.60 -2.71 14.85
C GLY A 56 -6.19 -1.29 14.44
N VAL A 57 -6.47 -0.90 13.19
CA VAL A 57 -6.17 0.46 12.69
C VAL A 57 -7.05 1.49 13.40
N TYR A 58 -8.35 1.21 13.54
CA TYR A 58 -9.25 2.05 14.31
C TYR A 58 -8.82 2.13 15.77
N ALA A 59 -8.54 0.98 16.40
CA ALA A 59 -8.16 0.94 17.80
C ALA A 59 -6.89 1.77 18.06
N ILE A 60 -5.84 1.60 17.26
CA ILE A 60 -4.54 2.25 17.50
C ILE A 60 -4.56 3.76 17.20
N ILE A 61 -5.35 4.22 16.21
CA ILE A 61 -5.45 5.63 15.84
C ILE A 61 -6.49 6.37 16.68
N VAL A 62 -7.71 5.83 16.80
CA VAL A 62 -8.85 6.54 17.41
C VAL A 62 -8.88 6.33 18.92
N ASN A 63 -8.76 5.08 19.39
CA ASN A 63 -8.87 4.79 20.83
C ASN A 63 -7.56 5.11 21.56
N SER A 64 -6.41 4.77 20.97
CA SER A 64 -5.11 4.94 21.63
C SER A 64 -4.30 6.14 21.17
N ARG A 65 -4.55 6.65 19.95
CA ARG A 65 -3.82 7.80 19.36
C ARG A 65 -2.30 7.63 19.33
N TYR A 66 -1.84 6.41 19.03
CA TYR A 66 -0.41 6.09 18.95
C TYR A 66 0.21 6.38 17.57
N ILE A 67 -0.61 6.32 16.52
CA ILE A 67 -0.20 6.63 15.15
C ILE A 67 -1.23 7.56 14.51
N THR A 68 -0.82 8.24 13.44
CA THR A 68 -1.64 9.21 12.72
C THR A 68 -1.53 8.95 11.22
N VAL A 69 -2.50 9.42 10.43
CA VAL A 69 -2.33 9.49 8.98
C VAL A 69 -1.19 10.48 8.68
N ALA A 70 -0.09 9.94 8.18
CA ALA A 70 1.09 10.70 7.78
C ALA A 70 0.78 11.78 6.73
N ASP A 71 1.51 12.88 6.72
CA ASP A 71 1.46 13.89 5.66
C ASP A 71 2.84 14.46 5.43
N ARG A 72 3.43 14.13 4.27
CA ARG A 72 4.84 14.42 3.97
C ARG A 72 5.76 13.93 5.10
N GLU A 73 5.56 12.69 5.54
CA GLU A 73 6.41 12.08 6.57
C GLU A 73 7.87 12.02 6.14
N GLY A 74 8.78 12.42 7.02
CA GLY A 74 10.16 12.71 6.63
C GLY A 74 10.22 13.85 5.60
N MET A 75 11.22 13.82 4.71
CA MET A 75 11.36 14.83 3.64
C MET A 75 10.77 14.38 2.30
N ASN A 76 10.43 13.10 2.15
CA ASN A 76 10.08 12.46 0.88
C ASN A 76 8.76 11.67 0.92
N GLY A 77 8.03 11.72 2.04
CA GLY A 77 6.73 11.07 2.20
C GLY A 77 5.63 11.68 1.32
N LEU A 78 4.59 10.89 1.07
CA LEU A 78 3.41 11.35 0.34
C LEU A 78 2.53 12.24 1.24
N ASP A 79 1.82 13.16 0.59
CA ASP A 79 0.92 14.15 1.18
C ASP A 79 -0.50 13.58 1.38
N PHE A 80 -0.64 12.48 2.13
CA PHE A 80 -1.94 11.80 2.27
C PHE A 80 -3.03 12.67 2.90
N ARG A 81 -2.69 13.69 3.72
CA ARG A 81 -3.68 14.60 4.31
C ARG A 81 -3.88 15.83 3.44
N SER A 82 -2.79 16.53 3.14
CA SER A 82 -2.86 17.82 2.44
C SER A 82 -3.21 17.71 0.96
N ALA A 83 -3.13 16.51 0.35
CA ALA A 83 -3.68 16.27 -0.98
C ALA A 83 -5.22 16.37 -1.04
N ALA A 84 -5.92 16.28 0.10
CA ALA A 84 -7.38 16.26 0.18
C ALA A 84 -8.04 15.26 -0.79
N ASP A 85 -7.38 14.11 -1.02
CA ASP A 85 -7.85 13.10 -1.97
C ASP A 85 -9.02 12.29 -1.38
N PRO A 86 -10.16 12.14 -2.09
CA PRO A 86 -11.34 11.44 -1.59
C PRO A 86 -11.12 9.94 -1.30
N ARG A 87 -10.02 9.36 -1.76
CA ARG A 87 -9.63 7.98 -1.43
C ARG A 87 -9.15 7.86 0.01
N VAL A 88 -8.51 8.91 0.54
CA VAL A 88 -7.95 8.96 1.89
C VAL A 88 -8.61 10.09 2.70
N PRO A 89 -9.92 9.97 3.03
CA PRO A 89 -10.57 10.97 3.84
C PRO A 89 -10.02 10.94 5.27
N THR A 90 -9.71 12.12 5.80
CA THR A 90 -9.12 12.26 7.13
C THR A 90 -9.87 13.23 8.01
N ALA A 91 -9.77 13.03 9.33
CA ALA A 91 -10.33 13.93 10.34
C ALA A 91 -9.41 14.00 11.56
N LEU A 92 -9.25 15.19 12.15
CA LEU A 92 -8.52 15.38 13.40
C LEU A 92 -9.30 14.72 14.55
N VAL A 93 -8.63 13.88 15.33
CA VAL A 93 -9.21 13.19 16.50
C VAL A 93 -8.60 13.62 17.84
N GLY A 94 -7.67 14.59 17.81
CA GLY A 94 -7.05 15.21 18.98
C GLY A 94 -5.54 15.07 18.99
N LYS A 95 -4.94 15.20 20.18
CA LYS A 95 -3.51 15.03 20.40
C LYS A 95 -3.14 13.57 20.66
N GLY A 96 -1.96 13.17 20.22
CA GLY A 96 -1.34 11.89 20.51
C GLY A 96 -0.92 11.78 21.98
N VAL A 97 -0.41 10.61 22.36
CA VAL A 97 0.06 10.34 23.72
C VAL A 97 1.23 11.22 24.17
N ASP A 98 1.92 11.86 23.23
CA ASP A 98 2.97 12.85 23.52
C ASP A 98 2.42 14.24 23.91
N GLY A 99 1.10 14.44 23.82
CA GLY A 99 0.43 15.70 24.15
C GLY A 99 0.61 16.82 23.12
N VAL A 100 1.37 16.62 22.05
CA VAL A 100 1.75 17.69 21.11
C VAL A 100 1.36 17.38 19.67
N THR A 101 1.51 16.12 19.23
CA THR A 101 1.27 15.72 17.84
C THR A 101 -0.23 15.64 17.54
N ASP A 102 -0.68 16.29 16.47
CA ASP A 102 -2.05 16.14 15.98
C ASP A 102 -2.25 14.77 15.33
N VAL A 103 -3.27 14.06 15.80
CA VAL A 103 -3.63 12.74 15.31
C VAL A 103 -4.84 12.84 14.38
N TYR A 104 -4.65 12.39 13.16
CA TYR A 104 -5.67 12.31 12.13
C TYR A 104 -6.04 10.85 11.88
N THR A 105 -7.34 10.58 11.81
CA THR A 105 -7.86 9.26 11.48
C THR A 105 -8.17 9.13 9.99
N PHE A 106 -8.16 7.89 9.50
CA PHE A 106 -8.68 7.51 8.18
C PHE A 106 -10.15 7.10 8.34
N THR A 107 -11.06 7.97 7.94
CA THR A 107 -12.47 7.87 8.33
C THR A 107 -13.25 6.73 7.66
N ARG A 108 -12.67 6.04 6.66
CA ARG A 108 -13.27 4.81 6.11
C ARG A 108 -13.32 3.67 7.13
N TYR A 109 -12.39 3.64 8.07
CA TYR A 109 -12.49 2.79 9.24
C TYR A 109 -13.19 3.59 10.33
N ALA A 110 -14.52 3.52 10.34
CA ALA A 110 -15.38 4.32 11.21
C ALA A 110 -15.62 3.68 12.60
N SER A 111 -15.29 2.39 12.78
CA SER A 111 -15.46 1.70 14.06
C SER A 111 -14.52 0.51 14.23
N LEU A 112 -14.50 -0.07 15.44
CA LEU A 112 -13.84 -1.34 15.73
C LEU A 112 -14.39 -2.53 14.91
N ALA A 113 -15.54 -2.38 14.26
CA ALA A 113 -16.12 -3.41 13.40
C ALA A 113 -15.92 -3.12 11.90
N SER A 114 -15.24 -2.03 11.52
CA SER A 114 -15.02 -1.71 10.12
C SER A 114 -14.21 -2.82 9.43
N PRO A 115 -14.67 -3.33 8.27
CA PRO A 115 -13.95 -4.35 7.52
C PRO A 115 -12.67 -3.77 6.90
N ILE A 116 -11.65 -4.61 6.75
CA ILE A 116 -10.40 -4.25 6.05
C ILE A 116 -10.33 -5.03 4.74
N VAL A 117 -10.03 -4.34 3.64
CA VAL A 117 -9.89 -4.97 2.32
C VAL A 117 -8.52 -5.66 2.24
N LEU A 118 -8.51 -6.96 2.01
CA LEU A 118 -7.29 -7.76 1.87
C LEU A 118 -6.83 -7.89 0.41
N ALA A 119 -7.80 -7.98 -0.51
CA ALA A 119 -7.57 -8.04 -1.95
C ALA A 119 -8.75 -7.39 -2.69
N SER A 120 -8.47 -6.74 -3.81
CA SER A 120 -9.50 -6.05 -4.60
C SER A 120 -9.25 -6.10 -6.10
N GLY A 121 -10.30 -5.87 -6.88
CA GLY A 121 -10.21 -5.65 -8.32
C GLY A 121 -9.47 -4.37 -8.66
N VAL A 122 -9.51 -3.35 -7.80
CA VAL A 122 -8.68 -2.14 -7.94
C VAL A 122 -7.19 -2.51 -7.89
N GLU A 123 -6.78 -3.37 -6.95
CA GLU A 123 -5.41 -3.88 -6.91
C GLU A 123 -5.04 -4.65 -8.19
N ALA A 124 -5.95 -5.50 -8.70
CA ALA A 124 -5.74 -6.20 -9.97
C ALA A 124 -5.48 -5.25 -11.14
N ARG A 125 -6.29 -4.19 -11.29
CA ARG A 125 -6.08 -3.17 -12.32
C ARG A 125 -4.77 -2.41 -12.11
N LEU A 126 -4.37 -2.14 -10.87
CA LEU A 126 -3.07 -1.51 -10.58
C LEU A 126 -1.88 -2.43 -10.92
N ILE A 127 -2.02 -3.75 -10.75
CA ILE A 127 -1.01 -4.74 -11.19
C ILE A 127 -0.89 -4.71 -12.72
N GLU A 128 -2.00 -4.67 -13.45
CA GLU A 128 -2.00 -4.57 -14.92
C GLU A 128 -1.39 -3.25 -15.40
N ALA A 129 -1.75 -2.12 -14.76
CA ALA A 129 -1.17 -0.81 -15.09
C ALA A 129 0.36 -0.81 -14.90
N GLU A 130 0.84 -1.42 -13.82
CA GLU A 130 2.27 -1.59 -13.56
C GLU A 130 2.96 -2.46 -14.62
N ALA A 131 2.31 -3.58 -15.00
CA ALA A 131 2.83 -4.45 -16.04
C ALA A 131 2.90 -3.77 -17.41
N SER A 132 1.87 -3.04 -17.81
CA SER A 132 1.85 -2.24 -19.04
C SER A 132 2.97 -1.19 -19.04
N LEU A 133 3.13 -0.47 -17.93
CA LEU A 133 4.19 0.53 -17.80
C LEU A 133 5.58 -0.10 -17.96
N ARG A 134 5.79 -1.29 -17.38
CA ARG A 134 7.03 -2.06 -17.50
C ARG A 134 7.29 -2.62 -18.89
N ALA A 135 6.24 -2.89 -19.65
CA ALA A 135 6.33 -3.27 -21.06
C ALA A 135 6.58 -2.08 -22.00
N GLY A 136 6.69 -0.85 -21.47
CA GLY A 136 6.87 0.37 -22.24
C GLY A 136 5.56 1.02 -22.71
N ASP A 137 4.41 0.40 -22.43
CA ASP A 137 3.09 0.91 -22.79
C ASP A 137 2.54 1.86 -21.72
N SER A 138 3.11 3.07 -21.71
CA SER A 138 2.68 4.14 -20.79
C SER A 138 1.24 4.60 -21.08
N THR A 139 0.75 4.44 -22.30
CA THR A 139 -0.60 4.83 -22.70
C THR A 139 -1.63 3.87 -22.10
N ALA A 140 -1.42 2.56 -22.22
CA ALA A 140 -2.28 1.56 -21.58
C ALA A 140 -2.25 1.68 -20.05
N ALA A 141 -1.08 1.89 -19.46
CA ALA A 141 -0.97 2.11 -18.02
C ALA A 141 -1.81 3.32 -17.56
N LEU A 142 -1.67 4.47 -18.24
CA LEU A 142 -2.44 5.67 -17.94
C LEU A 142 -3.95 5.47 -18.17
N ALA A 143 -4.34 4.76 -19.23
CA ALA A 143 -5.74 4.45 -19.51
C ALA A 143 -6.37 3.63 -18.37
N THR A 144 -5.66 2.62 -17.84
CA THR A 144 -6.13 1.85 -16.67
C THR A 144 -6.28 2.73 -15.43
N LEU A 145 -5.31 3.61 -15.15
CA LEU A 145 -5.42 4.55 -14.01
C LEU A 145 -6.61 5.51 -14.17
N ASN A 146 -6.81 6.05 -15.36
CA ASN A 146 -7.92 6.96 -15.64
C ASN A 146 -9.28 6.26 -15.61
N ALA A 147 -9.36 4.98 -16.00
CA ALA A 147 -10.58 4.18 -15.86
C ALA A 147 -10.96 3.99 -14.38
N LEU A 148 -9.99 3.71 -13.50
CA LEU A 148 -10.23 3.63 -12.05
C LEU A 148 -10.71 4.98 -11.49
N ARG A 149 -10.07 6.08 -11.90
CA ARG A 149 -10.42 7.43 -11.43
C ARG A 149 -11.80 7.87 -11.90
N ALA A 150 -12.18 7.58 -13.15
CA ALA A 150 -13.50 7.89 -13.69
C ALA A 150 -14.65 7.22 -12.92
N GLY A 151 -14.40 6.05 -12.32
CA GLY A 151 -15.37 5.36 -11.47
C GLY A 151 -15.49 5.92 -10.05
N THR A 152 -14.74 6.96 -9.68
CA THR A 152 -14.69 7.49 -8.30
C THR A 152 -15.01 8.99 -8.25
N PRO A 153 -16.10 9.38 -7.57
CA PRO A 153 -16.45 10.79 -7.40
C PRO A 153 -15.31 11.61 -6.80
N GLY A 154 -15.10 12.81 -7.35
CA GLY A 154 -14.06 13.74 -6.90
C GLY A 154 -12.67 13.49 -7.50
N LEU A 155 -12.48 12.51 -8.39
CA LEU A 155 -11.22 12.29 -9.10
C LEU A 155 -11.34 12.65 -10.59
N GLY A 156 -10.60 13.69 -11.01
CA GLY A 156 -10.41 14.01 -12.43
C GLY A 156 -9.38 13.10 -13.11
N PRO A 157 -9.31 13.03 -14.45
CA PRO A 157 -8.31 12.25 -15.15
C PRO A 157 -6.89 12.79 -14.92
N LEU A 158 -5.91 11.89 -14.99
CA LEU A 158 -4.49 12.20 -14.97
C LEU A 158 -3.99 12.51 -16.38
N ALA A 159 -3.09 13.49 -16.47
CA ALA A 159 -2.25 13.69 -17.65
C ALA A 159 -1.02 12.78 -17.60
N MET A 160 -0.50 12.40 -18.77
CA MET A 160 0.74 11.63 -18.86
C MET A 160 1.91 12.46 -18.34
N GLN A 161 2.70 11.87 -17.43
CA GLN A 161 3.93 12.51 -16.97
C GLN A 161 5.01 12.51 -18.07
N PRO A 162 5.87 13.56 -18.13
CA PRO A 162 6.75 13.77 -19.26
C PRO A 162 7.89 12.74 -19.35
N THR A 163 8.40 12.27 -18.21
CA THR A 163 9.52 11.32 -18.15
C THR A 163 9.05 9.94 -17.73
N ALA A 164 9.76 8.89 -18.15
CA ALA A 164 9.51 7.53 -17.69
C ALA A 164 9.55 7.43 -16.16
N ASP A 165 10.49 8.17 -15.55
CA ASP A 165 10.65 8.26 -14.11
C ASP A 165 9.40 8.81 -13.39
N ALA A 166 8.88 9.93 -13.90
CA ALA A 166 7.70 10.57 -13.33
C ALA A 166 6.44 9.73 -13.54
N ARG A 167 6.36 8.91 -14.61
CA ARG A 167 5.26 7.97 -14.83
C ARG A 167 5.25 6.85 -13.79
N VAL A 168 6.42 6.33 -13.39
CA VAL A 168 6.55 5.40 -12.27
C VAL A 168 6.09 6.07 -10.98
N GLY A 169 6.54 7.31 -10.71
CA GLY A 169 6.07 8.08 -9.56
C GLY A 169 4.54 8.26 -9.53
N GLN A 170 3.93 8.57 -10.68
CA GLN A 170 2.47 8.70 -10.83
C GLN A 170 1.74 7.39 -10.53
N LEU A 171 2.20 6.27 -11.07
CA LEU A 171 1.63 4.96 -10.80
C LEU A 171 1.71 4.61 -9.31
N PHE A 172 2.88 4.76 -8.68
CA PHE A 172 3.07 4.40 -7.28
C PHE A 172 2.36 5.34 -6.31
N ARG A 173 2.15 6.62 -6.71
CA ARG A 173 1.23 7.51 -5.99
C ARG A 173 -0.20 6.98 -6.06
N GLU A 174 -0.70 6.65 -7.25
CA GLU A 174 -2.04 6.09 -7.40
C GLU A 174 -2.21 4.81 -6.55
N ARG A 175 -1.24 3.90 -6.60
CA ARG A 175 -1.23 2.70 -5.76
C ARG A 175 -1.33 3.03 -4.27
N ALA A 176 -0.52 3.98 -3.79
CA ALA A 176 -0.49 4.36 -2.38
C ALA A 176 -1.83 4.93 -1.88
N PHE A 177 -2.55 5.70 -2.71
CA PHE A 177 -3.85 6.26 -2.34
C PHE A 177 -4.99 5.24 -2.47
N TRP A 178 -4.98 4.38 -3.49
CA TRP A 178 -5.98 3.32 -3.66
C TRP A 178 -5.89 2.22 -2.60
N LEU A 179 -4.68 1.90 -2.16
CA LEU A 179 -4.37 0.80 -1.23
C LEU A 179 -3.96 1.34 0.15
N PHE A 180 -4.46 2.52 0.51
CA PHE A 180 -4.16 3.14 1.78
C PHE A 180 -4.73 2.30 2.94
N ALA A 181 -3.93 2.10 3.98
CA ALA A 181 -4.25 1.30 5.16
C ALA A 181 -4.63 -0.19 4.90
N THR A 182 -4.27 -0.75 3.73
CA THR A 182 -4.50 -2.18 3.41
C THR A 182 -3.22 -3.03 3.42
N GLY A 183 -2.09 -2.48 3.85
CA GLY A 183 -0.83 -3.22 4.05
C GLY A 183 0.12 -3.29 2.85
N HIS A 184 -0.10 -2.51 1.79
CA HIS A 184 0.68 -2.61 0.54
C HIS A 184 1.90 -1.68 0.46
N ARG A 185 1.87 -0.53 1.15
CA ARG A 185 2.84 0.55 0.93
C ARG A 185 4.30 0.12 1.11
N GLN A 186 4.60 -0.69 2.13
CA GLN A 186 5.96 -1.16 2.40
C GLN A 186 6.51 -2.05 1.27
N GLY A 187 5.68 -2.94 0.71
CA GLY A 187 6.05 -3.76 -0.44
C GLY A 187 6.31 -2.91 -1.68
N ASP A 188 5.45 -1.92 -1.92
CA ASP A 188 5.60 -0.97 -3.03
C ASP A 188 6.88 -0.12 -2.91
N LEU A 189 7.26 0.30 -1.70
CA LEU A 189 8.53 0.99 -1.43
C LEU A 189 9.74 0.10 -1.77
N ARG A 190 9.75 -1.15 -1.31
CA ARG A 190 10.82 -2.10 -1.66
C ARG A 190 10.90 -2.33 -3.16
N ARG A 191 9.76 -2.40 -3.84
CA ARG A 191 9.69 -2.61 -5.28
C ARG A 191 10.26 -1.42 -6.06
N LEU A 192 10.00 -0.18 -5.64
CA LEU A 192 10.61 1.02 -6.20
C LEU A 192 12.14 0.96 -6.15
N VAL A 193 12.72 0.44 -5.07
CA VAL A 193 14.17 0.27 -4.97
C VAL A 193 14.64 -0.88 -5.87
N ARG A 194 14.10 -2.08 -5.70
CA ARG A 194 14.58 -3.31 -6.37
C ARG A 194 14.40 -3.34 -7.87
N GLN A 195 13.23 -2.92 -8.35
CA GLN A 195 12.82 -3.14 -9.74
C GLN A 195 12.89 -1.86 -10.58
N TYR A 196 12.92 -0.70 -9.92
CA TYR A 196 13.02 0.62 -10.56
C TYR A 196 14.31 1.37 -10.22
N GLY A 197 15.20 0.77 -9.41
CA GLY A 197 16.53 1.31 -9.13
C GLY A 197 16.51 2.65 -8.40
N ARG A 198 15.41 2.97 -7.70
CA ARG A 198 15.32 4.22 -6.92
C ARG A 198 16.31 4.18 -5.76
N PRO A 199 17.02 5.29 -5.49
CA PRO A 199 17.80 5.43 -4.27
C PRO A 199 16.92 5.20 -3.02
N VAL A 200 17.45 4.50 -2.02
CA VAL A 200 16.70 4.13 -0.80
C VAL A 200 16.21 5.38 -0.05
N ASP A 201 17.07 6.38 0.03
CA ASP A 201 16.84 7.69 0.67
C ASP A 201 15.85 8.58 -0.10
N SER A 202 15.54 8.27 -1.36
CA SER A 202 14.46 8.92 -2.11
C SER A 202 13.11 8.20 -1.98
N VAL A 203 13.05 7.04 -1.31
CA VAL A 203 11.88 6.15 -1.28
C VAL A 203 11.34 5.98 0.14
N PHE A 204 12.18 5.56 1.07
CA PHE A 204 11.80 5.40 2.48
C PHE A 204 11.93 6.73 3.23
N PRO A 205 11.12 6.97 4.29
CA PRO A 205 11.21 8.21 5.06
C PRO A 205 12.64 8.53 5.50
N THR A 206 13.08 9.76 5.24
CA THR A 206 14.40 10.29 5.63
C THR A 206 14.28 11.63 6.31
N GLY A 207 15.32 12.01 7.06
CA GLY A 207 15.43 13.33 7.68
C GLY A 207 14.95 13.34 9.13
N PRO A 208 14.58 14.52 9.66
CA PRO A 208 14.16 14.67 11.05
C PRO A 208 12.95 13.78 11.38
N TYR A 209 12.96 13.23 12.58
CA TYR A 209 11.86 12.50 13.20
C TYR A 209 11.50 13.16 14.53
N LYS A 210 10.36 12.80 15.10
CA LYS A 210 9.85 13.39 16.35
C LYS A 210 10.88 13.33 17.48
N SER A 211 10.76 14.25 18.43
CA SER A 211 11.58 14.28 19.66
C SER A 211 13.10 14.41 19.40
N GLY A 212 13.48 15.19 18.37
CA GLY A 212 14.88 15.46 18.04
C GLY A 212 15.63 14.27 17.42
N GLN A 213 14.90 13.23 17.00
CA GLN A 213 15.48 12.06 16.34
C GLN A 213 15.60 12.30 14.83
N SER A 214 16.22 11.35 14.14
CA SER A 214 16.21 11.28 12.68
C SER A 214 15.87 9.86 12.24
N TYR A 215 15.29 9.73 11.05
CA TYR A 215 15.07 8.44 10.43
C TYR A 215 16.40 7.71 10.23
N GLY A 216 16.42 6.43 10.63
CA GLY A 216 17.56 5.53 10.40
C GLY A 216 17.62 5.02 8.96
N ALA A 217 18.60 4.16 8.67
CA ALA A 217 18.80 3.56 7.35
C ALA A 217 18.05 2.23 7.17
N GLU A 218 17.37 1.76 8.21
CA GLU A 218 16.71 0.45 8.25
C GLU A 218 15.41 0.43 7.43
N VAL A 219 15.33 -0.49 6.47
CA VAL A 219 14.15 -0.70 5.59
C VAL A 219 13.52 -2.10 5.75
N THR A 220 14.06 -2.88 6.68
CA THR A 220 13.67 -4.24 7.03
C THR A 220 13.59 -4.38 8.55
N PHE A 221 12.65 -5.18 9.03
CA PHE A 221 12.62 -5.53 10.46
C PHE A 221 13.84 -6.39 10.81
N ALA A 222 14.48 -6.09 11.94
CA ALA A 222 15.45 -6.99 12.53
C ALA A 222 14.71 -8.21 13.10
N PRO A 223 15.31 -9.42 13.03
CA PRO A 223 14.80 -10.55 13.78
C PRO A 223 14.68 -10.22 15.26
N ASP A 224 13.65 -10.75 15.88
CA ASP A 224 13.49 -10.64 17.33
C ASP A 224 14.65 -11.31 18.06
N VAL A 225 15.01 -10.82 19.24
CA VAL A 225 16.11 -11.36 20.05
C VAL A 225 15.90 -12.84 20.41
N SER A 226 14.66 -13.31 20.50
CA SER A 226 14.35 -14.74 20.68
C SER A 226 14.80 -15.62 19.52
N GLN A 227 15.01 -15.06 18.33
CA GLN A 227 15.53 -15.81 17.19
C GLN A 227 17.05 -16.03 17.29
N LEU A 228 17.76 -15.21 18.08
CA LEU A 228 19.22 -15.32 18.22
C LEU A 228 19.65 -16.54 19.04
N VAL A 229 18.75 -17.09 19.87
CA VAL A 229 19.01 -18.32 20.61
C VAL A 229 18.70 -19.58 19.80
N ASN A 230 18.17 -19.45 18.58
CA ASN A 230 17.97 -20.58 17.68
C ASN A 230 19.33 -21.01 17.12
N PRO A 231 19.83 -22.23 17.39
CA PRO A 231 21.14 -22.69 16.92
C PRO A 231 21.23 -22.79 15.39
N ASN A 232 20.09 -22.81 14.68
CA ASN A 232 20.02 -22.80 13.22
C ASN A 232 19.92 -21.37 12.63
N TYR A 233 19.92 -20.33 13.47
CA TYR A 233 19.95 -18.97 12.99
C TYR A 233 21.39 -18.57 12.62
N HIS A 234 21.63 -18.38 11.33
CA HIS A 234 22.94 -18.01 10.79
C HIS A 234 22.97 -16.57 10.24
N GLY A 235 22.13 -15.68 10.79
CA GLY A 235 21.98 -14.32 10.28
C GLY A 235 20.86 -14.18 9.24
N CYS A 236 20.63 -12.95 8.78
CA CYS A 236 19.71 -12.67 7.68
C CYS A 236 20.41 -12.93 6.33
N ALA A 237 19.74 -13.65 5.41
CA ALA A 237 20.30 -13.94 4.08
C ALA A 237 20.57 -12.68 3.23
N SER A 238 19.77 -11.62 3.40
CA SER A 238 20.02 -10.28 2.86
C SER A 238 19.14 -9.26 3.60
N ARG A 239 19.65 -8.04 3.81
CA ARG A 239 18.88 -6.87 4.28
C ARG A 239 18.67 -5.83 3.18
N ALA A 240 19.11 -6.14 1.95
CA ALA A 240 18.82 -5.29 0.82
C ALA A 240 17.29 -5.23 0.63
N PRO A 241 16.70 -4.03 0.47
CA PRO A 241 15.27 -3.87 0.19
C PRO A 241 14.86 -4.67 -1.03
#